data_AF-A0A357YLW9-F1
#
_entry.id   AF-A0A357YLW9-F1
#
_cell.length_a   1.000
_cell.length_b   1.000
_cell.length_c   1.000
_cell.angle_alpha   90.00
_cell.angle_beta   90.00
_cell.angle_gamma   90.00
#
_symmetry.space_group_name_H-M   'P 1'
#
loop_
_entity.id
_entity.type
_entity.pdbx_description
1 polymer ?
#
loop_
_entity_poly.entity_id
_entity_poly.type
_entity_poly.pdbx_seq_one_letter_code
_entity_poly.pdbx_strand_id
1 'polypeptide(L)' 'LYVYTGKDTEFELYEDEGNSYRYEEGEYAITKLVWDDKNQELVIGEPIGYYKGMTGNREFKAEVIDNV' A
#
# COMPACT_ATOMS: atom_id res chain seq x y z
N LEU A 1 -8.40 -3.10 -1.99
CA LEU A 1 -7.72 -2.24 -2.97
C LEU A 1 -8.60 -2.13 -4.18
N TYR A 2 -8.95 -0.91 -4.57
CA TYR A 2 -9.67 -0.65 -5.81
C TYR A 2 -8.68 -0.01 -6.77
N VAL A 3 -8.52 -0.61 -7.94
CA VAL A 3 -7.67 -0.09 -9.01
C VAL A 3 -8.61 0.40 -10.11
N TYR A 4 -8.63 1.71 -10.32
CA TYR A 4 -9.37 2.31 -11.43
C TYR A 4 -8.41 2.46 -12.61
N THR A 5 -8.71 1.76 -13.70
CA THR A 5 -7.83 1.67 -14.88
C THR A 5 -7.75 3.00 -15.65
N GLY A 6 -6.79 3.07 -16.56
CA GLY A 6 -6.65 4.11 -17.57
C GLY A 6 -5.29 4.80 -17.60
N LYS A 7 -4.46 4.65 -16.55
CA LYS A 7 -3.08 5.15 -16.47
C LYS A 7 -2.24 4.41 -15.43
N ASP A 8 -0.94 4.29 -15.69
CA ASP A 8 0.05 3.88 -14.69
C ASP A 8 -0.07 4.75 -13.44
N THR A 9 -0.07 4.12 -12.27
CA THR A 9 -0.34 4.81 -10.99
C THR A 9 0.51 4.23 -9.88
N GLU A 10 0.91 5.08 -8.94
CA GLU A 10 1.62 4.70 -7.73
C GLU A 10 0.89 5.24 -6.49
N PHE A 11 0.89 4.45 -5.41
CA PHE A 11 0.39 4.84 -4.11
C PHE A 11 1.27 4.29 -2.99
N GLU A 12 1.59 5.13 -2.00
CA GLU A 12 2.31 4.71 -0.79
C GLU A 12 1.31 4.50 0.36
N LEU A 13 1.10 3.26 0.77
CA LEU A 13 0.30 2.91 1.94
C LEU A 13 1.14 3.11 3.19
N TYR A 14 0.89 4.21 3.90
CA TYR A 14 1.49 4.51 5.19
C TYR A 14 0.70 3.86 6.33
N GLU A 15 1.40 3.25 7.27
CA GLU A 15 0.84 2.68 8.50
C GLU A 15 1.75 2.97 9.70
N ASP A 16 1.15 3.32 10.84
CA ASP A 16 1.80 3.42 12.14
C ASP A 16 0.88 2.84 13.23
N GLU A 17 1.15 3.11 14.50
CA GLU A 17 0.32 2.64 15.62
C GLU A 17 -0.96 3.48 15.86
N GLY A 18 -1.12 4.62 15.18
CA GLY A 18 -2.32 5.46 15.19
C GLY A 18 -2.65 6.17 16.52
N ASN A 19 -1.82 6.08 17.55
CA ASN A 19 -2.14 6.59 18.88
C ASN A 19 -0.96 7.22 19.66
N SER A 20 0.19 7.46 19.01
CA SER A 20 1.27 8.26 19.58
C SER A 20 2.07 9.01 18.50
N TYR A 21 3.11 9.73 18.94
CA TYR A 21 4.04 10.48 18.10
C TYR A 21 5.28 9.69 17.67
N ARG A 22 5.35 8.37 17.93
CA ARG A 22 6.54 7.58 17.57
C ARG A 22 6.83 7.53 16.06
N TYR A 23 5.88 7.91 15.21
CA TYR A 23 6.15 8.13 13.79
C TYR A 23 7.23 9.21 13.56
N GLU A 24 7.35 10.21 14.43
CA GLU A 24 8.38 11.25 14.37
C GLU A 24 9.78 10.68 14.64
N GLU A 25 9.83 9.53 15.33
CA GLU A 25 11.05 8.76 15.62
C GLU A 25 11.30 7.66 14.57
N GLY A 26 10.47 7.57 13.53
CA GLY A 26 10.59 6.59 12.44
C GLY A 26 9.81 5.29 12.65
N GLU A 27 8.96 5.18 13.67
CA GLU A 27 8.11 4.01 13.87
C GLU A 27 6.86 4.06 12.98
N TYR A 28 7.06 3.73 11.71
CA TYR A 28 5.99 3.53 10.72
C TYR A 28 6.48 2.54 9.65
N ALA A 29 5.56 2.07 8.82
CA ALA A 29 5.87 1.28 7.64
C ALA A 29 5.21 1.89 6.40
N ILE A 30 5.88 1.79 5.25
CA ILE A 30 5.35 2.17 3.94
C ILE A 30 5.32 0.94 3.05
N THR A 31 4.15 0.64 2.48
CA THR A 31 3.99 -0.37 1.43
C THR A 31 3.70 0.32 0.11
N LYS A 32 4.60 0.20 -0.87
CA LYS A 32 4.41 0.77 -2.20
C LYS A 32 3.48 -0.11 -3.04
N LEU A 33 2.44 0.50 -3.59
CA LEU A 33 1.49 -0.11 -4.51
C LEU A 33 1.69 0.51 -5.89
N VAL A 34 1.94 -0.32 -6.91
CA VAL A 34 2.17 0.14 -8.29
C VAL A 34 1.20 -0.55 -9.22
N TRP A 35 0.48 0.23 -10.00
CA TRP A 35 -0.35 -0.22 -11.10
C TRP A 35 0.36 0.05 -12.43
N ASP A 36 0.62 -1.02 -13.18
CA ASP A 36 0.99 -0.95 -14.60
C ASP A 36 -0.28 -1.14 -15.43
N ASP A 37 -0.74 -0.07 -16.06
CA ASP A 37 -2.02 -0.07 -16.76
C ASP A 37 -1.95 -0.84 -18.08
N LYS A 38 -0.79 -0.82 -18.73
CA LYS A 38 -0.58 -1.54 -19.98
C LYS A 38 -0.64 -3.05 -19.77
N ASN A 39 -0.04 -3.53 -18.68
CA ASN A 39 0.01 -4.95 -18.34
C ASN A 39 -1.17 -5.40 -17.46
N GLN A 40 -1.99 -4.45 -16.98
CA GLN A 40 -3.07 -4.67 -16.03
C GLN A 40 -2.57 -5.40 -14.76
N GLU A 41 -1.42 -4.95 -14.24
CA GLU A 41 -0.71 -5.59 -13.15
C GLU A 41 -0.64 -4.68 -11.92
N LEU A 42 -1.13 -5.17 -10.78
CA LEU A 42 -0.96 -4.53 -9.48
C LEU A 42 0.18 -5.22 -8.73
N VAL A 43 1.27 -4.48 -8.50
CA VAL A 43 2.39 -4.91 -7.68
C VAL A 43 2.23 -4.33 -6.27
N ILE A 44 2.24 -5.22 -5.28
CA ILE A 44 2.26 -4.88 -3.85
C ILE A 44 3.68 -5.16 -3.35
N GLY A 45 4.41 -4.10 -3.00
CA GLY A 45 5.77 -4.23 -2.48
C GLY A 45 5.81 -4.84 -1.08
N GLU A 46 7.01 -5.23 -0.63
CA GLU A 46 7.23 -5.52 0.78
C GLU A 46 7.16 -4.21 1.60
N PRO A 47 6.62 -4.25 2.83
CA PRO A 47 6.62 -3.07 3.68
C PRO A 47 8.05 -2.69 4.08
N ILE A 48 8.38 -1.40 3.97
CA ILE A 48 9.64 -0.83 4.43
C ILE A 48 9.38 -0.07 5.72
N GLY A 49 10.12 -0.40 6.77
CA GLY A 49 9.92 0.15 8.11
C GLY A 49 9.20 -0.82 9.04
N TYR A 50 8.92 -0.35 10.24
CA TYR A 50 8.28 -1.14 11.29
C TYR A 50 7.68 -0.20 12.35
N TYR A 51 6.59 -0.64 12.97
CA TYR A 51 6.04 -0.01 14.16
C TYR A 51 5.55 -1.07 15.14
N LYS A 52 5.45 -0.68 16.41
CA LYS A 52 4.97 -1.59 17.46
C LYS A 52 3.54 -2.06 17.17
N GLY A 53 3.34 -3.37 17.15
CA GLY A 53 2.02 -3.97 16.88
C GLY A 53 1.74 -4.20 15.39
N MET A 54 2.71 -3.93 14.51
CA MET A 54 2.61 -4.28 13.10
C MET A 54 2.37 -5.79 12.93
N THR A 55 1.31 -6.11 12.21
CA THR A 55 0.94 -7.48 11.87
C THR A 55 1.88 -8.02 10.77
N GLY A 56 2.41 -9.24 10.95
CA GLY A 56 3.36 -9.83 9.98
C GLY A 56 2.70 -10.39 8.71
N ASN A 57 1.39 -10.68 8.76
CA ASN A 57 0.62 -11.17 7.62
C ASN A 57 -0.51 -10.20 7.30
N ARG A 58 -0.54 -9.69 6.07
CA ARG A 58 -1.61 -8.82 5.54
C ARG A 58 -2.31 -9.52 4.39
N GLU A 59 -3.63 -9.45 4.39
CA GLU A 59 -4.46 -9.90 3.27
C GLU A 59 -4.98 -8.69 2.51
N PHE A 60 -4.74 -8.65 1.21
CA PHE A 60 -5.27 -7.62 0.33
C PHE A 60 -6.29 -8.25 -0.62
N LYS A 61 -7.55 -7.82 -0.50
CA LYS A 61 -8.53 -8.05 -1.56
C LYS A 61 -8.40 -6.93 -2.59
N ALA A 62 -8.04 -7.27 -3.83
CA ALA A 62 -7.94 -6.33 -4.94
C ALA A 62 -9.11 -6.49 -5.91
N GLU A 63 -9.61 -5.38 -6.44
CA GLU A 63 -10.62 -5.33 -7.49
C GLU A 63 -10.21 -4.29 -8.53
N VAL A 64 -10.13 -4.72 -9.79
CA VAL A 64 -9.86 -3.86 -10.94
C VAL A 64 -11.19 -3.39 -11.51
N ILE A 65 -11.38 -2.07 -11.54
CA ILE A 65 -12.58 -1.41 -12.04
C ILE A 65 -12.22 -0.75 -13.36
N ASP A 66 -12.77 -1.31 -14.43
CA ASP A 66 -12.64 -0.78 -15.79
C ASP A 66 -13.91 -0.01 -16.16
N ASN A 67 -13.76 1.29 -16.40
CA ASN A 67 -14.86 2.15 -16.84
C ASN A 67 -14.77 2.33 -18.36
N VAL A 68 -15.09 1.26 -19.10
CA VAL A 68 -15.37 1.34 -20.55
C VAL A 68 -16.72 2.01 -20.78
#